data_AF-A0A6N8W9U8-F1
#
_entry.id   AF-A0A6N8W9U8-F1
#
_cell.length_a   1.000
_cell.length_b   1.000
_cell.length_c   1.000
_cell.angle_alpha   90.00
_cell.angle_beta   90.00
_cell.angle_gamma   90.00
#
_symmetry.space_group_name_H-M   'P 1'
#
loop_
_entity.id
_entity.type
_entity.pdbx_description
1 polymer ?
#
loop_
_entity_poly.entity_id
_entity_poly.type
_entity_poly.pdbx_seq_one_letter_code
_entity_poly.pdbx_strand_id
1 'polypeptide(L)'
;MFASNGRSGNPTPRSPGIASRSRVGTPLSNQPFPEDRRGSDRAAAPDGRPTHSSEWDRSSLASYRCTGRRGLDVTTIDRRAVETYARQSRTFLQKSRDYLASGDLHQASEKGWGAAAHMAKAVATAQGWEYGRHRDFSIVLNNVWRLTGNDRVRDLRGSPNDLHEYFYERDEFLDAAIIAADIESVAELVKLLAPLTE
;
A
#
# COMPACT_ATOMS: atom_id res chain seq x y z
N MET A 1 -11.90 64.44 -14.64
CA MET A 1 -12.06 64.86 -13.23
C MET A 1 -11.40 63.80 -12.36
N PHE A 2 -10.17 64.09 -11.92
CA PHE A 2 -9.41 63.32 -10.94
C PHE A 2 -9.55 64.05 -9.60
N ALA A 3 -9.85 63.34 -8.52
CA ALA A 3 -9.65 63.83 -7.16
C ALA A 3 -9.24 62.66 -6.27
N SER A 4 -7.97 62.71 -5.90
CA SER A 4 -7.30 61.87 -4.91
C SER A 4 -7.40 62.55 -3.54
N ASN A 5 -7.63 61.77 -2.48
CA ASN A 5 -7.21 62.07 -1.09
C ASN A 5 -6.47 60.80 -0.62
N GLY A 6 -5.23 60.81 -0.13
CA GLY A 6 -4.58 61.78 0.75
C GLY A 6 -4.46 61.17 2.16
N ARG A 7 -3.58 60.17 2.34
CA ARG A 7 -2.36 60.16 3.19
C ARG A 7 -2.54 60.24 4.72
N SER A 8 -1.95 59.26 5.41
CA SER A 8 -1.13 59.34 6.65
C SER A 8 -1.29 58.00 7.40
N GLY A 9 -0.31 57.29 7.95
CA GLY A 9 1.10 57.48 8.23
C GLY A 9 1.49 56.30 9.16
N ASN A 10 2.58 55.61 8.88
CA ASN A 10 3.07 54.42 9.60
C ASN A 10 3.80 54.84 10.90
N PRO A 11 3.98 53.98 11.93
CA PRO A 11 5.29 53.32 12.04
C PRO A 11 5.33 51.92 12.71
N THR A 12 5.99 50.98 12.03
CA THR A 12 7.02 49.99 12.44
C THR A 12 6.95 49.14 13.74
N PRO A 13 7.57 47.94 13.71
CA PRO A 13 7.34 46.84 14.64
C PRO A 13 8.22 46.90 15.90
N ARG A 14 7.77 46.24 16.98
CA ARG A 14 8.58 45.98 18.18
C ARG A 14 8.96 44.50 18.27
N SER A 15 10.26 44.25 18.29
CA SER A 15 10.99 43.13 18.91
C SER A 15 12.32 43.76 19.37
N PRO A 16 12.98 43.36 20.48
CA PRO A 16 13.28 41.96 20.82
C PRO A 16 13.25 41.60 22.32
N GLY A 17 13.15 40.31 22.64
CA GLY A 17 13.36 39.77 23.97
C GLY A 17 14.38 38.63 23.92
N ILE A 18 15.64 38.97 24.19
CA ILE A 18 16.76 38.04 24.32
C ILE A 18 16.70 37.43 25.73
N ALA A 19 16.66 36.11 25.82
CA ALA A 19 17.07 35.38 27.02
C ALA A 19 18.05 34.28 26.62
N SER A 20 19.33 34.63 26.75
CA SER A 20 20.47 33.74 26.64
C SER A 20 20.46 32.70 27.77
N ARG A 21 20.55 31.42 27.43
CA ARG A 21 21.17 30.41 28.30
C ARG A 21 22.02 29.48 27.46
N SER A 22 23.31 29.79 27.44
CA SER A 22 24.37 28.84 27.14
C SER A 22 24.28 27.67 28.11
N ARG A 23 24.20 26.45 27.58
CA ARG A 23 24.81 25.28 28.21
C ARG A 23 25.57 24.49 27.15
N VAL A 24 26.87 24.60 27.28
CA VAL A 24 27.87 23.70 26.74
C VAL A 24 27.58 22.30 27.27
N GLY A 25 27.44 21.33 26.36
CA GLY A 25 27.37 19.90 26.67
C GLY A 25 28.03 19.15 25.52
N THR A 26 29.28 18.76 25.73
CA THR A 26 30.14 17.99 24.81
C THR A 26 29.70 16.50 24.76
N PRO A 27 30.31 15.67 23.91
CA PRO A 27 29.66 14.84 22.89
C PRO A 27 29.16 13.48 23.42
N LEU A 28 28.21 12.88 22.70
CA LEU A 28 27.84 11.48 22.87
C LEU A 28 29.01 10.58 22.45
N SER A 29 29.72 10.06 23.45
CA SER A 29 30.68 8.97 23.30
C SER A 29 29.97 7.71 22.80
N ASN A 30 30.48 7.18 21.69
CA ASN A 30 30.46 5.77 21.32
C ASN A 30 30.65 4.88 22.56
N GLN A 31 29.73 3.96 22.83
CA GLN A 31 29.99 2.74 23.60
C GLN A 31 29.19 1.56 23.00
N PRO A 32 29.73 0.33 23.10
CA PRO A 32 29.47 -0.75 22.16
C PRO A 32 28.36 -1.73 22.59
N PHE A 33 27.89 -2.50 21.61
CA PHE A 33 27.07 -3.70 21.79
C PHE A 33 27.70 -4.69 22.78
N PRO A 34 26.94 -5.26 23.73
CA PRO A 34 27.36 -6.46 24.41
C PRO A 34 27.01 -7.69 23.56
N GLU A 35 28.04 -8.31 22.98
CA GLU A 35 28.07 -9.76 22.81
C GLU A 35 28.20 -10.39 24.20
N ASP A 36 27.30 -11.31 24.55
CA ASP A 36 27.74 -12.44 25.38
C ASP A 36 27.15 -13.76 24.90
N ARG A 37 28.03 -14.75 24.89
CA ARG A 37 27.91 -16.08 24.35
C ARG A 37 27.73 -17.07 25.51
N ARG A 38 26.88 -18.06 25.22
CA ARG A 38 26.94 -19.47 25.64
C ARG A 38 26.36 -19.88 26.99
N GLY A 39 25.54 -20.92 26.89
CA GLY A 39 25.07 -21.78 27.98
C GLY A 39 23.73 -22.42 27.61
N SER A 40 23.64 -23.20 26.52
CA SER A 40 23.59 -24.68 26.57
C SER A 40 22.61 -25.22 27.62
N ASP A 41 21.39 -25.56 27.18
CA ASP A 41 20.70 -26.75 27.67
C ASP A 41 19.92 -27.42 26.53
N ARG A 42 20.27 -28.69 26.32
CA ARG A 42 19.63 -29.62 25.40
C ARG A 42 18.32 -30.08 26.03
N ALA A 43 17.21 -29.88 25.32
CA ALA A 43 16.06 -30.77 25.41
C ALA A 43 15.70 -31.20 23.99
N ALA A 44 15.90 -32.49 23.74
CA ALA A 44 15.55 -33.14 22.48
C ALA A 44 14.03 -33.19 22.32
N ALA A 45 13.54 -32.85 21.13
CA ALA A 45 12.22 -33.24 20.65
C ALA A 45 12.40 -34.12 19.40
N PRO A 46 11.63 -35.20 19.26
CA PRO A 46 11.87 -36.22 18.27
C PRO A 46 11.34 -35.79 16.88
N ASP A 47 12.09 -36.29 15.89
CA ASP A 47 11.71 -36.74 14.54
C ASP A 47 10.68 -36.00 13.66
N GLY A 48 11.06 -35.84 12.38
CA GLY A 48 10.08 -35.80 11.29
C GLY A 48 10.17 -34.70 10.23
N ARG A 49 11.33 -34.07 9.99
CA ARG A 49 11.47 -33.20 8.80
C ARG A 49 12.11 -33.96 7.64
N PRO A 50 11.41 -34.17 6.51
CA PRO A 50 12.06 -34.52 5.27
C PRO A 50 12.68 -33.25 4.65
N THR A 51 13.99 -33.31 4.42
CA THR A 51 14.69 -32.43 3.48
C THR A 51 14.47 -32.98 2.07
N HIS A 52 13.70 -32.30 1.22
CA HIS A 52 14.00 -32.28 -0.21
C HIS A 52 13.24 -31.20 -0.97
N SER A 53 14.01 -30.48 -1.78
CA SER A 53 13.57 -29.73 -2.94
C SER A 53 13.24 -30.72 -4.06
N SER A 54 11.98 -30.75 -4.50
CA SER A 54 11.56 -31.15 -5.86
C SER A 54 10.03 -31.17 -5.97
N GLU A 55 9.51 -30.57 -7.04
CA GLU A 55 8.17 -30.82 -7.62
C GLU A 55 6.94 -30.46 -6.79
N TRP A 56 6.53 -29.18 -6.88
CA TRP A 56 5.14 -28.82 -6.65
C TRP A 56 4.33 -29.09 -7.93
N ASP A 57 3.71 -30.26 -7.96
CA ASP A 57 2.72 -30.68 -8.94
C ASP A 57 1.60 -29.63 -9.07
N ARG A 58 1.35 -29.17 -10.31
CA ARG A 58 0.32 -28.19 -10.68
C ARG A 58 -1.11 -28.65 -10.32
N SER A 59 -1.28 -29.91 -9.90
CA SER A 59 -2.56 -30.47 -9.44
C SER A 59 -2.93 -30.13 -8.00
N SER A 60 -2.02 -29.57 -7.19
CA SER A 60 -2.25 -29.30 -5.75
C SER A 60 -2.79 -27.89 -5.43
N LEU A 61 -3.05 -27.05 -6.45
CA LEU A 61 -3.63 -25.71 -6.27
C LEU A 61 -5.17 -25.72 -6.15
N ALA A 62 -5.82 -26.87 -6.30
CA ALA A 62 -7.28 -27.02 -6.25
C ALA A 62 -7.90 -26.93 -4.84
N SER A 63 -7.09 -26.83 -3.78
CA SER A 63 -7.53 -27.01 -2.39
C SER A 63 -7.76 -25.71 -1.59
N TYR A 64 -7.42 -24.53 -2.13
CA TYR A 64 -7.72 -23.26 -1.46
C TYR A 64 -9.08 -22.69 -1.89
N ARG A 65 -10.15 -23.49 -1.78
CA ARG A 65 -11.52 -22.94 -1.77
C ARG A 65 -11.80 -22.40 -0.37
N CYS A 66 -11.68 -21.08 -0.23
CA CYS A 66 -12.11 -20.38 0.98
C CYS A 66 -13.60 -20.67 1.18
N THR A 67 -13.95 -21.29 2.30
CA THR A 67 -15.30 -21.76 2.62
C THR A 67 -16.19 -20.56 2.93
N GLY A 68 -17.14 -20.19 2.06
CA GLY A 68 -17.88 -18.93 2.27
C GLY A 68 -19.26 -18.68 1.66
N ARG A 69 -19.96 -19.61 0.97
CA ARG A 69 -21.46 -19.64 0.92
C ARG A 69 -22.00 -20.87 0.20
N ARG A 70 -22.98 -21.55 0.80
CA ARG A 70 -23.82 -22.55 0.14
C ARG A 70 -24.79 -21.84 -0.81
N GLY A 71 -24.82 -22.23 -2.09
CA GLY A 71 -26.01 -22.08 -2.93
C GLY A 71 -25.97 -21.13 -4.14
N LEU A 72 -24.81 -20.85 -4.74
CA LEU A 72 -24.75 -20.29 -6.10
C LEU A 72 -23.82 -21.17 -6.95
N ASP A 73 -24.30 -21.52 -8.14
CA ASP A 73 -23.57 -22.32 -9.12
C ASP A 73 -22.17 -21.77 -9.37
N VAL A 74 -21.15 -22.59 -9.09
CA VAL A 74 -19.72 -22.23 -9.13
C VAL A 74 -19.13 -22.26 -10.54
N THR A 75 -19.95 -22.29 -11.60
CA THR A 75 -19.45 -22.68 -12.93
C THR A 75 -19.38 -21.59 -14.00
N THR A 76 -19.72 -20.33 -13.72
CA THR A 76 -19.51 -19.26 -14.70
C THR A 76 -18.79 -18.06 -14.08
N ILE A 77 -17.50 -17.89 -14.43
CA ILE A 77 -16.75 -16.65 -14.18
C ILE A 77 -17.47 -15.50 -14.90
N ASP A 78 -17.89 -14.46 -14.17
CA ASP A 78 -18.51 -13.28 -14.78
C ASP A 78 -17.45 -12.40 -15.46
N ARG A 79 -17.17 -12.70 -16.74
CA ARG A 79 -16.20 -11.97 -17.56
C ARG A 79 -16.52 -10.48 -17.71
N ARG A 80 -17.81 -10.12 -17.72
CA ARG A 80 -18.22 -8.70 -17.81
C ARG A 80 -17.87 -7.94 -16.54
N ALA A 81 -18.01 -8.57 -15.37
CA ALA A 81 -17.56 -8.01 -14.11
C ALA A 81 -16.03 -7.85 -14.09
N VAL A 82 -15.27 -8.86 -14.54
CA VAL A 82 -13.80 -8.79 -14.66
C VAL A 82 -13.36 -7.58 -15.47
N GLU A 83 -13.89 -7.44 -16.70
CA GLU A 83 -13.57 -6.31 -17.59
C GLU A 83 -13.95 -4.95 -16.98
N THR A 84 -15.09 -4.91 -16.28
CA THR A 84 -15.57 -3.69 -15.63
C THR A 84 -14.64 -3.25 -14.50
N TYR A 85 -14.23 -4.19 -13.65
CA TYR A 85 -13.28 -3.91 -12.57
C TYR A 85 -11.90 -3.53 -13.11
N ALA A 86 -11.37 -4.24 -14.10
CA ALA A 86 -10.08 -3.94 -14.71
C ALA A 86 -10.08 -2.55 -15.39
N ARG A 87 -11.16 -2.19 -16.09
CA ARG A 87 -11.33 -0.86 -16.67
C ARG A 87 -11.42 0.22 -15.60
N GLN A 88 -12.21 -0.01 -14.55
CA GLN A 88 -12.35 0.94 -13.44
C GLN A 88 -11.02 1.18 -12.72
N SER A 89 -10.22 0.12 -12.53
CA SER A 89 -8.87 0.21 -11.97
C SER A 89 -7.99 1.19 -12.76
N ARG A 90 -7.93 1.03 -14.09
CA ARG A 90 -7.15 1.93 -14.96
C ARG A 90 -7.64 3.37 -14.93
N THR A 91 -8.97 3.58 -14.92
CA THR A 91 -9.57 4.91 -14.78
C THR A 91 -9.20 5.56 -13.45
N PHE A 92 -9.19 4.81 -12.36
CA PHE A 92 -8.81 5.34 -11.05
C PHE A 92 -7.32 5.64 -10.95
N LEU A 93 -6.45 4.83 -11.56
CA LEU A 93 -5.03 5.12 -11.62
C LEU A 93 -4.76 6.44 -12.36
N GLN A 94 -5.44 6.68 -13.48
CA GLN A 94 -5.33 7.96 -14.18
C GLN A 94 -5.82 9.12 -13.33
N LYS A 95 -7.01 9.00 -12.72
CA LYS A 95 -7.55 10.05 -11.84
C LYS A 95 -6.64 10.34 -10.64
N SER A 96 -6.02 9.31 -10.07
CA SER A 96 -5.07 9.45 -8.97
C SER A 96 -3.89 10.36 -9.36
N ARG A 97 -3.33 10.16 -10.57
CA ARG A 97 -2.29 11.03 -11.13
C ARG A 97 -2.79 12.44 -11.44
N ASP A 98 -4.01 12.58 -11.94
CA ASP A 98 -4.61 13.88 -12.23
C ASP A 98 -4.77 14.71 -10.93
N TYR A 99 -5.26 14.08 -9.85
CA TYR A 99 -5.39 14.73 -8.54
C TYR A 99 -4.03 15.08 -7.91
N LEU A 100 -3.03 14.20 -8.05
CA LEU A 100 -1.67 14.48 -7.63
C LEU A 100 -1.13 15.72 -8.34
N ALA A 101 -1.34 15.82 -9.66
CA ALA A 101 -0.90 16.97 -10.45
C ALA A 101 -1.61 18.28 -10.06
N SER A 102 -2.86 18.21 -9.60
CA SER A 102 -3.60 19.37 -9.09
C SER A 102 -3.35 19.67 -7.61
N GLY A 103 -2.55 18.86 -6.91
CA GLY A 103 -2.24 19.03 -5.48
C GLY A 103 -3.34 18.54 -4.52
N ASP A 104 -4.36 17.82 -4.99
CA ASP A 104 -5.37 17.21 -4.13
C ASP A 104 -4.87 15.83 -3.67
N LEU A 105 -3.98 15.84 -2.68
CA LEU A 105 -3.30 14.65 -2.19
C LEU A 105 -4.27 13.61 -1.59
N HIS A 106 -5.37 14.04 -0.97
CA HIS A 106 -6.39 13.13 -0.45
C HIS A 106 -7.08 12.35 -1.57
N GLN A 107 -7.53 13.05 -2.61
CA GLN A 107 -8.17 12.36 -3.73
C GLN A 107 -7.17 11.55 -4.55
N ALA A 108 -5.91 12.00 -4.64
CA ALA A 108 -4.84 11.23 -5.25
C ALA A 108 -4.69 9.86 -4.56
N SER A 109 -4.56 9.85 -3.23
CA SER A 109 -4.38 8.64 -2.45
C SER A 109 -5.61 7.72 -2.50
N GLU A 110 -6.82 8.26 -2.31
CA GLU A 110 -8.07 7.48 -2.40
C GLU A 110 -8.24 6.81 -3.76
N LYS A 111 -7.95 7.53 -4.85
CA LYS A 111 -8.06 6.96 -6.20
C LYS A 111 -6.94 5.95 -6.47
N GLY A 112 -5.75 6.15 -5.90
CA GLY A 112 -4.65 5.19 -5.98
C GLY A 112 -5.01 3.86 -5.31
N TRP A 113 -5.48 3.90 -4.07
CA TRP A 113 -6.00 2.70 -3.39
C TRP A 113 -7.16 2.06 -4.17
N GLY A 114 -8.11 2.87 -4.63
CA GLY A 114 -9.24 2.40 -5.43
C GLY A 114 -8.82 1.66 -6.71
N ALA A 115 -7.73 2.09 -7.35
CA ALA A 115 -7.16 1.44 -8.52
C ALA A 115 -6.64 0.03 -8.20
N ALA A 116 -5.86 -0.12 -7.13
CA ALA A 116 -5.36 -1.41 -6.67
C ALA A 116 -6.50 -2.36 -6.27
N ALA A 117 -7.46 -1.86 -5.48
CA ALA A 117 -8.60 -2.64 -5.00
C ALA A 117 -9.48 -3.15 -6.17
N HIS A 118 -9.71 -2.34 -7.20
CA HIS A 118 -10.48 -2.78 -8.37
C HIS A 118 -9.72 -3.80 -9.21
N MET A 119 -8.40 -3.69 -9.36
CA MET A 119 -7.65 -4.73 -10.05
C MET A 119 -7.66 -6.05 -9.27
N ALA A 120 -7.52 -5.99 -7.94
CA ALA A 120 -7.64 -7.17 -7.10
C ALA A 120 -9.03 -7.82 -7.18
N LYS A 121 -10.11 -7.04 -7.27
CA LYS A 121 -11.47 -7.56 -7.55
C LYS A 121 -11.56 -8.24 -8.92
N ALA A 122 -10.94 -7.67 -9.94
CA ALA A 122 -10.91 -8.28 -11.28
C ALA A 122 -10.22 -9.64 -11.24
N VAL A 123 -9.04 -9.71 -10.60
CA VAL A 123 -8.30 -10.97 -10.41
C VAL A 123 -9.11 -11.97 -9.60
N ALA A 124 -9.66 -11.58 -8.45
CA ALA A 124 -10.47 -12.48 -7.64
C ALA A 124 -11.65 -13.05 -8.42
N THR A 125 -12.35 -12.20 -9.19
CA THR A 125 -13.47 -12.63 -10.04
C THR A 125 -12.98 -13.60 -11.13
N ALA A 126 -11.88 -13.31 -11.81
CA ALA A 126 -11.32 -14.14 -12.88
C ALA A 126 -10.82 -15.51 -12.37
N GLN A 127 -10.34 -15.56 -11.14
CA GLN A 127 -9.81 -16.76 -10.50
C GLN A 127 -10.87 -17.50 -9.65
N GLY A 128 -12.11 -17.00 -9.58
CA GLY A 128 -13.18 -17.59 -8.78
C GLY A 128 -12.97 -17.47 -7.26
N TRP A 129 -12.22 -16.48 -6.80
CA TRP A 129 -11.98 -16.19 -5.38
C TRP A 129 -13.03 -15.23 -4.81
N GLU A 130 -13.33 -15.37 -3.52
CA GLU A 130 -14.23 -14.45 -2.82
C GLU A 130 -13.58 -13.07 -2.61
N TYR A 131 -14.35 -12.00 -2.84
CA TYR A 131 -13.93 -10.63 -2.56
C TYR A 131 -15.13 -9.81 -2.07
N GLY A 132 -15.24 -9.57 -0.77
CA GLY A 132 -16.38 -8.87 -0.17
C GLY A 132 -16.03 -7.66 0.69
N ARG A 133 -14.79 -7.55 1.18
CA ARG A 133 -14.38 -6.54 2.17
C ARG A 133 -12.98 -6.00 1.88
N HIS A 134 -12.63 -4.86 2.46
CA HIS A 134 -11.30 -4.23 2.28
C HIS A 134 -10.15 -5.18 2.63
N ARG A 135 -10.26 -5.92 3.72
CA ARG A 135 -9.26 -6.92 4.14
C ARG A 135 -8.99 -8.01 3.10
N ASP A 136 -9.93 -8.27 2.19
CA ASP A 136 -9.81 -9.34 1.21
C ASP A 136 -8.79 -8.95 0.12
N PHE A 137 -8.45 -7.66 -0.01
CA PHE A 137 -7.36 -7.17 -0.87
C PHE A 137 -6.05 -7.91 -0.58
N SER A 138 -5.61 -7.93 0.68
CA SER A 138 -4.37 -8.59 1.08
C SER A 138 -4.43 -10.11 0.87
N ILE A 139 -5.62 -10.71 0.98
CA ILE A 139 -5.83 -12.14 0.70
C ILE A 139 -5.60 -12.42 -0.79
N VAL A 140 -6.15 -11.60 -1.68
CA VAL A 140 -5.93 -11.72 -3.13
C VAL A 140 -4.46 -11.62 -3.47
N LEU A 141 -3.74 -10.61 -2.96
CA LEU A 141 -2.31 -10.45 -3.27
C LEU A 141 -1.48 -11.64 -2.77
N ASN A 142 -1.80 -12.19 -1.60
CA ASN A 142 -1.15 -13.40 -1.11
C ASN A 142 -1.43 -14.62 -2.00
N ASN A 143 -2.67 -14.75 -2.51
CA ASN A 143 -3.01 -15.82 -3.44
C ASN A 143 -2.28 -15.66 -4.78
N VAL A 144 -2.19 -14.43 -5.30
CA VAL A 144 -1.40 -14.13 -6.51
C VAL A 144 0.07 -14.46 -6.31
N TRP A 145 0.67 -14.07 -5.19
CA TRP A 145 2.06 -14.39 -4.88
C TRP A 145 2.28 -15.91 -4.83
N ARG A 146 1.39 -16.67 -4.17
CA ARG A 146 1.46 -18.14 -4.15
C ARG A 146 1.28 -18.77 -5.54
N LEU A 147 0.39 -18.22 -6.35
CA LEU A 147 0.09 -18.71 -7.70
C LEU A 147 1.26 -18.46 -8.67
N THR A 148 1.90 -17.29 -8.58
CA THR A 148 2.90 -16.83 -9.55
C THR A 148 4.34 -16.98 -9.09
N GLY A 149 4.57 -17.12 -7.78
CA GLY A 149 5.90 -17.03 -7.17
C GLY A 149 6.55 -15.64 -7.30
N ASN A 150 5.81 -14.62 -7.73
CA ASN A 150 6.36 -13.30 -7.99
C ASN A 150 6.49 -12.48 -6.70
N ASP A 151 7.69 -12.47 -6.13
CA ASP A 151 8.03 -11.70 -4.92
C ASP A 151 7.76 -10.20 -5.05
N ARG A 152 7.76 -9.65 -6.28
CA ARG A 152 7.43 -8.23 -6.48
C ARG A 152 6.00 -7.89 -6.06
N VAL A 153 5.05 -8.83 -6.19
CA VAL A 153 3.67 -8.64 -5.71
C VAL A 153 3.62 -8.56 -4.19
N ARG A 154 4.43 -9.37 -3.49
CA ARG A 154 4.57 -9.31 -2.04
C ARG A 154 5.18 -7.97 -1.61
N ASP A 155 6.21 -7.51 -2.32
CA ASP A 155 6.93 -6.29 -1.96
C ASP A 155 6.09 -5.02 -2.19
N LEU A 156 5.25 -5.01 -3.22
CA LEU A 156 4.35 -3.88 -3.55
C LEU A 156 3.08 -3.80 -2.69
N ARG A 157 2.83 -4.77 -1.79
CA ARG A 157 1.56 -4.84 -1.04
C ARG A 157 1.35 -3.70 -0.05
N GLY A 158 2.43 -3.03 0.38
CA GLY A 158 2.40 -1.96 1.38
C GLY A 158 1.75 -0.69 0.82
N SER A 159 2.29 -0.18 -0.28
CA SER A 159 1.90 1.10 -0.89
C SER A 159 0.39 1.31 -1.06
N PRO A 160 -0.43 0.34 -1.53
CA PRO A 160 -1.87 0.53 -1.58
C PRO A 160 -2.52 0.77 -0.21
N ASN A 161 -2.06 0.08 0.84
CA ASN A 161 -2.59 0.27 2.19
C ASN A 161 -2.16 1.62 2.76
N ASP A 162 -0.92 2.04 2.50
CA ASP A 162 -0.40 3.35 2.91
C ASP A 162 -1.25 4.48 2.30
N LEU A 163 -1.55 4.41 0.99
CA LEU A 163 -2.46 5.36 0.33
C LEU A 163 -3.87 5.38 0.94
N HIS A 164 -4.36 4.25 1.43
CA HIS A 164 -5.67 4.19 2.08
C HIS A 164 -5.64 4.83 3.46
N GLU A 165 -4.55 4.67 4.22
CA GLU A 165 -4.34 5.31 5.52
C GLU A 165 -4.22 6.83 5.36
N TYR A 166 -3.43 7.32 4.39
CA TYR A 166 -3.27 8.75 4.10
C TYR A 166 -4.60 9.46 3.80
N PHE A 167 -5.59 8.76 3.24
CA PHE A 167 -6.90 9.34 3.00
C PHE A 167 -7.62 9.74 4.30
N TYR A 168 -7.44 8.97 5.38
CA TYR A 168 -8.09 9.21 6.67
C TYR A 168 -7.34 10.23 7.54
N GLU A 169 -6.03 10.40 7.31
CA GLU A 169 -5.16 11.31 8.05
C GLU A 169 -5.27 12.77 7.56
N ARG A 170 -6.51 13.27 7.45
CA ARG A 170 -6.83 14.58 6.84
C ARG A 170 -6.15 15.80 7.46
N ASP A 171 -5.65 15.67 8.68
CA ASP A 171 -5.03 16.73 9.47
C ASP A 171 -3.51 16.53 9.64
N GLU A 172 -2.92 15.49 9.03
CA GLU A 172 -1.48 15.23 9.08
C GLU A 172 -0.77 15.75 7.82
N PHE A 173 0.54 15.99 7.95
CA PHE A 173 1.36 16.50 6.85
C PHE A 173 1.56 15.40 5.79
N LEU A 174 0.74 15.42 4.74
CA LEU A 174 0.90 14.55 3.58
C LEU A 174 2.06 15.01 2.69
N ASP A 175 3.02 14.12 2.44
CA ASP A 175 4.12 14.36 1.52
C ASP A 175 3.74 13.92 0.10
N ALA A 176 3.66 14.89 -0.82
CA ALA A 176 3.33 14.64 -2.22
C ALA A 176 4.33 13.69 -2.91
N ALA A 177 5.61 13.69 -2.51
CA ALA A 177 6.63 12.82 -3.09
C ALA A 177 6.42 11.35 -2.66
N ILE A 178 6.01 11.12 -1.42
CA ILE A 178 5.67 9.78 -0.92
C ILE A 178 4.44 9.25 -1.64
N ILE A 179 3.36 10.05 -1.70
CA ILE A 179 2.13 9.67 -2.41
C ILE A 179 2.40 9.40 -3.88
N ALA A 180 3.25 10.20 -4.54
CA ALA A 180 3.64 9.95 -5.92
C ALA A 180 4.36 8.60 -6.09
N ALA A 181 5.28 8.25 -5.17
CA ALA A 181 5.97 6.98 -5.20
C ALA A 181 5.01 5.79 -5.01
N ASP A 182 4.06 5.90 -4.08
CA ASP A 182 3.07 4.85 -3.85
C ASP A 182 2.08 4.69 -5.01
N ILE A 183 1.71 5.78 -5.68
CA ILE A 183 0.90 5.72 -6.91
C ILE A 183 1.64 4.95 -8.02
N GLU A 184 2.96 5.13 -8.15
CA GLU A 184 3.74 4.37 -9.12
C GLU A 184 3.93 2.90 -8.72
N SER A 185 4.06 2.60 -7.41
CA SER A 185 3.99 1.24 -6.90
C SER A 185 2.65 0.57 -7.22
N VAL A 186 1.53 1.30 -7.08
CA VAL A 186 0.20 0.83 -7.51
C VAL A 186 0.16 0.61 -9.02
N ALA A 187 0.73 1.51 -9.83
CA ALA A 187 0.77 1.36 -11.28
C ALA A 187 1.52 0.09 -11.69
N GLU A 188 2.63 -0.22 -11.03
CA GLU A 188 3.36 -1.47 -11.22
C GLU A 188 2.53 -2.68 -10.81
N LEU A 189 1.91 -2.65 -9.63
CA LEU A 189 1.05 -3.73 -9.15
C LEU A 189 -0.09 -4.01 -10.14
N VAL A 190 -0.76 -2.97 -10.64
CA VAL A 190 -1.84 -3.09 -11.64
C VAL A 190 -1.34 -3.79 -12.91
N LYS A 191 -0.12 -3.48 -13.38
CA LYS A 191 0.49 -4.14 -14.55
C LYS A 191 0.77 -5.62 -14.27
N LEU A 192 1.28 -5.96 -13.09
CA LEU A 192 1.58 -7.34 -12.71
C LEU A 192 0.31 -8.19 -12.57
N LEU A 193 -0.80 -7.59 -12.12
CA LEU A 193 -2.07 -8.28 -11.93
C LEU A 193 -2.89 -8.42 -13.22
N ALA A 194 -2.75 -7.52 -14.18
CA ALA A 194 -3.57 -7.48 -15.39
C ALA A 194 -3.62 -8.81 -16.19
N PRO A 195 -2.51 -9.54 -16.40
CA PRO A 195 -2.55 -10.83 -17.13
C PRO A 195 -3.40 -11.90 -16.44
N LEU A 196 -3.67 -11.77 -15.14
CA LEU A 196 -4.48 -12.72 -14.38
C LEU A 196 -5.99 -12.47 -14.53
N THR A 197 -6.36 -11.49 -15.36
CA THR A 197 -7.76 -11.10 -15.64
C THR A 197 -8.25 -11.53 -17.04
N GLU A 198 -7.35 -12.08 -17.86
CA GLU A 198 -7.63 -12.48 -19.25
C GLU A 198 -8.24 -13.89 -19.37
#